data_AF-A0A1X3DLB4-F1
#
_entry.id   AF-A0A1X3DLB4-F1
#
_cell.length_a   1.000
_cell.length_b   1.000
_cell.length_c   1.000
_cell.angle_alpha   90.00
_cell.angle_beta   90.00
_cell.angle_gamma   90.00
#
_symmetry.space_group_name_H-M   'P 1'
#
loop_
_entity.id
_entity.type
_entity.pdbx_description
1 polymer ?
#
loop_
_entity_poly.entity_id
_entity_poly.type
_entity_poly.pdbx_seq_one_letter_code
_entity_poly.pdbx_strand_id
1 'polypeptide(L)' 'MPAPPAALMVPPVRPAPPETGSTRALLEHAVEYGGYVGELENQNAAWRDWVSSSLNLKLTTDN' A
#
# COMPACT_ATOMS: atom_id res chain seq x y z
N MET A 1 -10.41 -4.93 18.77
CA MET A 1 -9.89 -5.42 17.47
C MET A 1 -8.52 -6.01 17.71
N PRO A 2 -8.07 -7.01 16.92
CA PRO A 2 -6.68 -7.44 16.93
C PRO A 2 -5.75 -6.27 16.58
N ALA A 3 -4.45 -6.41 16.84
CA ALA A 3 -3.46 -5.46 16.36
C ALA A 3 -3.26 -5.64 14.84
N PRO A 4 -3.04 -4.56 14.07
CA PRO A 4 -2.75 -4.66 12.65
C PRO A 4 -1.38 -5.33 12.42
N PRO A 5 -1.24 -6.17 11.38
CA PRO A 5 0.03 -6.75 10.97
C PRO A 5 1.11 -5.68 10.74
N ALA A 6 2.35 -5.94 11.18
CA ALA A 6 3.46 -5.00 11.02
C ALA A 6 3.72 -4.59 9.55
N ALA A 7 3.48 -5.50 8.60
CA ALA A 7 3.60 -5.22 7.16
C ALA A 7 2.65 -4.12 6.67
N LEU A 8 1.52 -3.89 7.34
CA LEU A 8 0.60 -2.80 7.02
C LEU A 8 1.07 -1.43 7.57
N MET A 9 2.01 -1.45 8.52
CA MET A 9 2.51 -0.26 9.20
C MET A 9 3.70 0.39 8.48
N VAL A 10 4.24 -0.27 7.45
CA VAL A 10 5.39 0.22 6.68
C VAL A 10 4.88 0.80 5.36
N PRO A 11 4.83 2.14 5.20
CA PRO A 11 4.35 2.73 3.96
C PRO A 11 5.35 2.47 2.81
N PRO A 12 4.86 2.21 1.58
CA PRO A 12 5.68 2.21 0.38
C PRO A 12 6.48 3.50 0.23
N VAL A 13 7.70 3.39 -0.28
CA VAL A 13 8.58 4.55 -0.48
C VAL A 13 8.27 5.19 -1.81
N ARG A 14 7.90 6.48 -1.78
CA ARG A 14 7.68 7.25 -3.00
C ARG A 14 9.02 7.50 -3.71
N PRO A 15 9.12 7.24 -5.03
CA PRO A 15 10.28 7.63 -5.82
C PRO A 15 10.53 9.14 -5.77
N ALA A 16 11.81 9.53 -5.75
CA ALA A 16 12.18 10.93 -5.83
C ALA A 16 11.87 11.49 -7.23
N PRO A 17 11.60 12.79 -7.38
CA PRO A 17 11.45 13.40 -8.69
C PRO A 17 12.67 13.14 -9.59
N PRO A 18 12.51 13.02 -10.91
CA PRO A 18 13.62 12.76 -11.81
C PRO A 18 14.61 13.93 -11.78
N GLU A 19 15.91 13.61 -11.83
CA GLU A 19 17.00 14.60 -11.75
C GLU A 19 17.00 15.58 -12.92
N THR A 20 16.44 15.16 -14.07
CA THR A 20 16.33 15.99 -15.27
C THR A 20 14.95 15.86 -15.90
N GLY A 21 14.53 16.88 -16.66
CA GLY A 21 13.31 16.84 -17.46
C GLY A 21 13.45 16.12 -18.80
N SER A 22 14.53 15.36 -19.02
CA SER A 22 14.72 14.63 -20.28
C SER A 22 13.64 13.56 -20.46
N THR A 23 13.25 13.28 -21.70
CA THR A 23 12.25 12.24 -22.00
C THR A 23 12.61 10.90 -21.38
N ARG A 24 13.90 10.53 -21.42
CA ARG A 24 14.37 9.28 -20.80
C ARG A 24 14.15 9.26 -19.30
N ALA A 25 14.60 10.30 -18.59
CA ALA A 25 14.46 10.37 -17.13
C ALA A 25 12.98 10.38 -16.69
N LEU A 26 12.11 11.03 -17.48
CA LEU A 26 10.66 11.02 -17.22
C LEU A 26 10.05 9.62 -17.39
N LEU A 27 10.47 8.86 -18.41
CA LEU A 27 9.98 7.50 -18.66
C LEU A 27 10.47 6.52 -17.59
N GLU A 28 11.75 6.61 -17.19
CA GLU A 28 12.31 5.79 -16.11
C GLU A 28 11.57 6.06 -14.79
N HIS A 29 11.38 7.34 -14.42
CA HIS A 29 10.60 7.73 -13.25
C HIS A 29 9.14 7.24 -13.32
N ALA A 30 8.50 7.29 -14.49
CA ALA A 30 7.12 6.83 -14.63
C ALA A 30 6.96 5.33 -14.34
N VAL A 31 7.94 4.50 -14.71
CA VAL A 31 7.95 3.06 -14.39
C VAL A 31 8.06 2.86 -12.88
N GLU A 32 9.02 3.52 -12.24
CA GLU A 32 9.22 3.42 -10.79
C GLU A 32 8.00 3.93 -10.00
N TYR A 33 7.44 5.05 -10.43
CA TYR A 33 6.24 5.63 -9.80
C TYR A 33 5.02 4.73 -9.98
N GLY A 34 4.89 4.07 -11.13
CA GLY A 34 3.86 3.05 -11.36
C GLY A 34 3.98 1.88 -10.38
N GLY A 35 5.20 1.40 -10.14
CA GLY A 35 5.46 0.37 -9.11
C GLY A 35 5.03 0.81 -7.71
N TYR A 36 5.40 2.02 -7.30
CA TYR A 36 4.99 2.62 -6.03
C TYR A 36 3.46 2.71 -5.86
N VAL A 37 2.75 3.12 -6.91
CA VAL A 37 1.27 3.15 -6.88
C VAL A 37 0.69 1.75 -6.73
N GLY A 38 1.23 0.75 -7.43
CA GLY A 38 0.81 -0.64 -7.27
C GLY A 38 1.01 -1.17 -5.85
N GLU A 39 2.13 -0.84 -5.21
CA GLU A 39 2.37 -1.18 -3.80
C GLU A 39 1.36 -0.50 -2.85
N LEU A 40 1.04 0.78 -3.09
CA LEU A 40 0.02 1.50 -2.33
C LEU A 40 -1.36 0.87 -2.46
N GLU A 41 -1.75 0.48 -3.68
CA GLU A 41 -3.04 -0.18 -3.94
C GLU A 41 -3.14 -1.51 -3.20
N ASN A 42 -2.07 -2.31 -3.25
CA ASN A 42 -1.99 -3.58 -2.52
C ASN A 42 -2.08 -3.38 -1.00
N GLN A 43 -1.38 -2.38 -0.45
CA GLN A 43 -1.44 -2.08 0.98
C GLN A 43 -2.83 -1.60 1.40
N ASN A 44 -3.49 -0.77 0.58
CA ASN A 44 -4.86 -0.32 0.84
C ASN A 44 -5.86 -1.48 0.83
N ALA A 45 -5.73 -2.42 -0.11
CA ALA A 45 -6.56 -3.63 -0.15
C ALA A 45 -6.35 -4.47 1.12
N ALA A 46 -5.10 -4.71 1.50
CA ALA A 46 -4.77 -5.49 2.70
C ALA A 46 -5.29 -4.84 4.00
N TRP A 47 -5.30 -3.50 4.11
CA TRP A 47 -5.95 -2.79 5.22
C TRP A 47 -7.45 -3.03 5.27
N ARG A 48 -8.13 -2.95 4.12
CA ARG A 48 -9.58 -3.20 4.03
C ARG A 48 -9.92 -4.63 4.44
N ASP A 49 -9.16 -5.60 3.93
CA ASP A 49 -9.36 -7.02 4.24
C ASP A 49 -9.13 -7.32 5.73
N TRP A 50 -8.11 -6.70 6.33
CA TRP A 50 -7.85 -6.85 7.75
C TRP A 50 -8.98 -6.29 8.62
N VAL A 51 -9.50 -5.10 8.31
CA VAL A 51 -10.64 -4.53 9.03
C VAL A 51 -11.88 -5.43 8.89
N SER A 52 -12.21 -5.85 7.66
CA SER A 52 -13.36 -6.72 7.41
C SER A 52 -13.26 -8.05 8.16
N SER A 53 -12.08 -8.68 8.14
CA SER A 53 -11.84 -9.94 8.86
C SER A 53 -11.92 -9.77 10.38
N SER A 54 -11.39 -8.67 10.89
CA SER A 54 -11.42 -8.33 12.32
C SER A 54 -12.82 -8.07 12.85
N LEU A 55 -13.66 -7.42 12.03
CA LEU A 55 -15.07 -7.19 12.35
C LEU A 55 -15.86 -8.50 12.35
N ASN A 56 -15.63 -9.37 11.35
CA ASN A 56 -16.29 -10.67 11.28
C ASN A 56 -15.93 -11.55 12.50
N LEU A 57 -14.65 -11.61 12.86
CA LEU A 57 -14.20 -12.35 14.05
C LEU A 57 -14.96 -11.89 15.30
N LYS A 58 -15.10 -10.57 15.49
CA LYS A 58 -15.83 -10.01 16.64
C LYS A 58 -17.30 -10.47 16.68
N LEU A 59 -18.00 -10.46 15.54
CA LEU A 59 -19.39 -10.90 15.45
C LEU A 59 -19.57 -12.40 15.75
N THR A 60 -18.57 -13.23 15.43
CA THR A 60 -18.62 -14.67 15.71
C THR A 60 -18.27 -15.04 17.15
N THR A 61 -17.52 -14.19 17.87
CA THR A 61 -17.16 -14.43 19.29
C THR A 61 -18.18 -13.88 20.27
N ASP A 62 -19.06 -12.98 19.83
CA ASP A 62 -20.11 -12.36 20.66
C ASP A 62 -21.44 -13.15 20.66
N ASN A 63 -21.51 -14.30 19.96
CA ASN A 63 -22.64 -15.27 19.94
C ASN A 63 -22.27 -16.58 20.62
#